data_AF-A0A968B3Q9-F1
#
_entry.id   AF-A0A968B3Q9-F1
#
_cell.length_a   1.000
_cell.length_b   1.000
_cell.length_c   1.000
_cell.angle_alpha   90.00
_cell.angle_beta   90.00
_cell.angle_gamma   90.00
#
_symmetry.space_group_name_H-M   'P 1'
#
loop_
_entity.id
_entity.type
_entity.pdbx_description
1 polymer ?
#
loop_
_entity_poly.entity_id
_entity_poly.type
_entity_poly.pdbx_seq_one_letter_code
_entity_poly.pdbx_strand_id
1 'polypeptide(L)' 'MDGVILMAPEMNNEVLELFNRSKRPFVLLNSCKELSNTVSFNINNYQGALALVEHLIGHGYRDIGMITGPEGNCDADE' A
#
# COMPACT_ATOMS: atom_id res chain seq x y z
N MET A 1 8.41 16.84 18.29
CA MET A 1 7.98 15.87 17.27
C MET A 1 7.62 14.60 18.03
N ASP A 2 6.33 14.39 18.28
CA ASP A 2 5.81 13.39 19.24
C ASP A 2 5.46 12.03 18.60
N GLY A 3 5.44 11.97 17.27
CA GLY A 3 5.21 10.77 16.49
C GLY A 3 5.47 11.03 15.00
N VAL A 4 5.39 9.98 14.20
CA VAL A 4 5.64 10.04 12.74
C VAL A 4 4.57 9.25 11.99
N ILE A 5 4.05 9.82 10.91
CA ILE A 5 3.27 9.09 9.90
C ILE A 5 4.20 8.85 8.73
N LEU A 6 4.37 7.58 8.34
CA LEU A 6 5.26 7.17 7.28
C LEU A 6 4.45 6.62 6.11
N MET A 7 4.62 7.24 4.95
CA MET A 7 4.19 6.69 3.67
C MET A 7 5.42 6.12 2.98
N ALA A 8 5.60 4.82 3.14
CA ALA A 8 6.76 4.11 2.66
C ALA A 8 6.30 2.73 2.19
N PRO A 9 5.82 2.64 0.93
CA PRO A 9 5.30 1.39 0.39
C PRO A 9 6.33 0.28 0.54
N GLU A 10 7.57 0.55 0.15
CA GLU A 10 8.70 -0.32 0.42
C GLU A 10 9.51 0.16 1.64
N MET A 11 9.10 -0.29 2.82
CA MET A 11 9.89 -0.11 4.04
C MET A 11 11.04 -1.11 4.13
N ASN A 12 12.27 -0.61 4.19
CA ASN A 12 13.43 -1.41 4.57
C ASN A 12 13.41 -1.69 6.09
N ASN A 13 13.72 -2.92 6.48
CA ASN A 13 13.85 -3.36 7.87
C ASN A 13 14.80 -2.48 8.70
N GLU A 14 15.84 -1.91 8.08
CA GLU A 14 16.79 -1.02 8.77
C GLU A 14 16.12 0.28 9.25
N VAL A 15 15.21 0.84 8.45
CA VAL A 15 14.46 2.05 8.79
C VAL A 15 13.48 1.75 9.93
N LEU A 16 12.83 0.58 9.90
CA LEU A 16 11.97 0.10 10.98
C LEU A 16 12.73 -0.08 12.30
N GLU A 17 13.92 -0.66 12.26
CA GLU A 17 14.75 -0.80 13.45
C GLU A 17 15.11 0.55 14.07
N LEU A 18 15.41 1.56 13.24
CA LEU A 18 15.69 2.92 13.72
C LEU A 18 14.47 3.52 14.44
N PHE A 19 13.28 3.38 13.88
CA PHE A 19 12.05 3.86 14.53
C PHE A 19 11.75 3.10 15.82
N ASN A 20 11.89 1.77 15.83
CA ASN A 20 11.73 0.95 17.02
C ASN A 20 12.71 1.34 18.13
N ARG A 21 13.99 1.58 17.81
CA ARG A 21 15.00 2.04 18.77
C ARG A 21 14.70 3.44 19.32
N SER A 22 14.11 4.31 18.50
CA SER A 22 13.75 5.66 18.91
C SER A 22 12.62 5.70 19.95
N LYS A 23 11.88 4.59 20.14
CA LYS A 23 10.70 4.45 21.01
C LYS A 23 9.59 5.48 20.73
N ARG A 24 9.58 6.09 19.55
CA ARG A 24 8.53 7.02 19.14
C ARG A 24 7.40 6.25 18.47
N PRO A 25 6.13 6.61 18.73
CA PRO A 25 5.02 6.01 18.02
C PRO A 25 5.10 6.38 16.53
N PHE A 26 4.86 5.41 15.67
CA PHE A 26 4.73 5.63 14.24
C PHE A 26 3.58 4.81 13.66
N VAL A 27 2.99 5.34 12.60
CA VAL A 27 1.90 4.71 11.83
C VAL A 27 2.35 4.60 10.39
N LEU A 28 2.06 3.46 9.78
CA LEU A 28 2.33 3.24 8.36
C LEU A 28 1.08 3.53 7.53
N LEU A 29 1.28 4.19 6.40
CA LEU A 29 0.27 4.38 5.38
C LEU A 29 0.75 3.68 4.11
N ASN A 30 -0.14 2.89 3.51
CA ASN A 30 0.07 2.26 2.21
C ASN A 30 1.37 1.45 2.15
N SER A 31 1.56 0.57 3.14
CA SER A 31 2.75 -0.25 3.31
C SER A 31 2.55 -1.66 2.76
N CYS A 32 3.51 -2.13 1.95
CA CYS A 32 3.46 -3.45 1.30
C CYS A 32 3.56 -4.65 2.25
N LYS A 33 4.03 -4.46 3.48
CA LYS A 33 4.24 -5.54 4.45
C LYS A 33 3.47 -5.28 5.72
N GLU A 34 2.73 -6.28 6.16
CA GLU A 34 2.23 -6.31 7.53
C GLU A 34 3.40 -6.51 8.48
N LEU A 35 3.65 -5.48 9.29
CA LEU A 35 4.70 -5.50 10.30
C LEU A 35 4.06 -5.76 11.65
N SER A 36 4.56 -6.78 12.34
CA SER A 36 4.09 -7.11 13.68
C SER A 36 4.30 -5.91 14.60
N ASN A 37 3.31 -5.66 15.47
CA ASN A 37 3.31 -4.56 16.44
C ASN A 37 3.35 -3.13 15.85
N THR A 38 2.97 -2.93 14.58
CA THR A 38 2.83 -1.59 13.99
C THR A 38 1.40 -1.37 13.48
N VAL A 39 0.83 -0.20 13.74
CA VAL A 39 -0.46 0.18 13.16
C VAL A 39 -0.23 0.61 11.71
N SER A 40 -0.93 -0.03 10.77
CA SER A 40 -0.90 0.32 9.35
C SER A 40 -2.32 0.58 8.83
N PHE A 41 -2.44 1.56 7.94
CA PHE A 41 -3.65 1.81 7.16
C PHE A 41 -3.31 1.65 5.69
N ASN A 42 -3.95 0.67 5.05
CA ASN A 42 -3.79 0.37 3.63
C ASN A 42 -5.11 0.57 2.89
N ILE A 43 -5.00 0.89 1.61
CA ILE A 43 -6.12 0.86 0.68
C ILE A 43 -6.24 -0.58 0.17
N ASN A 44 -7.45 -1.07 -0.02
CA ASN A 44 -7.67 -2.35 -0.70
C ASN A 44 -7.67 -2.08 -2.21
N ASN A 45 -6.50 -2.02 -2.84
CA ASN A 45 -6.42 -1.69 -4.26
C ASN A 45 -6.99 -2.79 -5.14
N TYR A 46 -6.85 -4.07 -4.73
CA TYR A 46 -7.49 -5.19 -5.41
C TYR A 46 -9.00 -5.01 -5.56
N GLN A 47 -9.70 -4.78 -4.44
CA GLN A 47 -11.15 -4.58 -4.46
C GLN A 47 -11.54 -3.32 -5.23
N GLY A 48 -10.72 -2.27 -5.16
CA GLY A 48 -10.90 -1.04 -5.94
C GLY A 48 -10.80 -1.30 -7.44
N ALA A 49 -9.75 -1.99 -7.89
CA ALA A 49 -9.52 -2.36 -9.28
C ALA A 49 -10.64 -3.27 -9.81
N LEU A 50 -11.04 -4.27 -9.02
CA LEU A 50 -12.17 -5.15 -9.35
C LEU A 50 -13.45 -4.34 -9.59
N ALA A 51 -13.82 -3.47 -8.65
CA ALA A 51 -15.03 -2.63 -8.79
C ALA A 51 -14.96 -1.71 -10.02
N LEU A 52 -13.77 -1.22 -10.36
CA LEU A 52 -13.54 -0.37 -11.53
C LEU A 52 -13.73 -1.17 -12.84
N VAL A 53 -13.18 -2.37 -12.93
CA VAL A 53 -13.35 -3.26 -14.09
C VAL A 53 -14.80 -3.73 -14.23
N GLU A 54 -15.47 -4.09 -13.13
CA GLU A 54 -16.89 -4.44 -13.13
C GLU A 54 -17.75 -3.29 -13.66
N HIS A 55 -17.45 -2.06 -13.25
CA HIS A 55 -18.12 -0.87 -13.74
C HIS A 55 -17.95 -0.70 -15.26
N LEU A 56 -16.73 -0.90 -15.79
CA LEU A 56 -16.47 -0.82 -17.23
C LEU A 56 -17.20 -1.92 -18.02
N ILE A 57 -17.17 -3.16 -17.53
CA ILE A 57 -17.90 -4.28 -18.15
C ILE A 57 -19.41 -4.00 -18.17
N GLY A 58 -19.94 -3.43 -17.08
CA GLY A 58 -21.33 -3.00 -16.95
C GLY A 58 -21.74 -1.94 -17.98
N HIS A 59 -20.79 -1.13 -18.45
CA HIS A 59 -20.99 -0.16 -19.54
C HIS A 59 -20.80 -0.75 -20.95
N GLY A 60 -20.49 -2.04 -21.06
CA GLY A 60 -20.35 -2.73 -22.34
C GLY A 60 -18.93 -2.78 -22.90
N TYR A 61 -17.91 -2.27 -22.19
CA TYR A 61 -16.51 -2.41 -22.59
C TYR A 61 -16.08 -3.89 -22.51
N ARG A 62 -15.23 -4.33 -23.45
CA ARG A 62 -14.76 -5.72 -23.57
C ARG A 62 -13.25 -5.83 -23.76
N ASP A 63 -12.68 -4.92 -24.53
CA ASP A 63 -11.23 -4.82 -24.72
C ASP A 63 -10.65 -3.83 -23.70
N ILE A 64 -10.27 -4.33 -22.52
CA ILE A 64 -9.75 -3.52 -21.40
C ILE A 64 -8.27 -3.82 -21.21
N GLY A 65 -7.43 -2.81 -21.33
CA GLY A 65 -6.00 -2.87 -21.00
C GLY A 65 -5.72 -2.23 -19.63
N MET A 66 -4.78 -2.79 -18.88
CA MET A 66 -4.30 -2.23 -17.60
C MET A 66 -2.85 -1.77 -17.76
N ILE A 67 -2.58 -0.53 -17.35
CA ILE A 67 -1.22 0.01 -17.26
C ILE A 67 -0.86 0.05 -15.78
N THR A 68 0.08 -0.80 -15.38
CA THR A 68 0.49 -0.98 -13.98
C THR A 68 1.63 -0.03 -13.61
N GLY A 69 1.90 0.07 -12.30
CA GLY A 69 3.09 0.74 -11.78
C GLY A 69 4.39 -0.02 -12.09
N PRO A 70 5.54 0.55 -11.69
CA PRO A 70 6.83 -0.11 -11.84
C PRO A 70 6.91 -1.41 -11.03
N GLU A 71 7.72 -2.35 -11.50
CA GLU A 71 8.03 -3.60 -10.79
C GLU A 71 8.56 -3.31 -9.38
N GLY A 72 8.08 -4.06 -8.38
CA GLY A 72 8.40 -3.88 -6.97
C GLY A 72 7.46 -2.93 -6.22
N ASN A 73 6.63 -2.14 -6.90
CA ASN A 73 5.56 -1.43 -6.23
C ASN A 73 4.43 -2.41 -5.88
N CYS A 74 4.25 -2.74 -4.60
CA CYS A 74 3.20 -3.68 -4.20
C CYS A 74 1.80 -3.26 -4.62
N ASP A 75 1.49 -1.95 -4.68
CA ASP A 75 0.18 -1.50 -5.14
C ASP A 75 -0.07 -1.89 -6.61
N ALA A 76 1.00 -2.10 -7.38
CA ALA A 76 0.93 -2.55 -8.77
C ALA A 76 0.84 -4.08 -8.91
N ASP A 77 1.14 -4.83 -7.84
CA ASP A 77 1.09 -6.29 -7.78
C ASP A 77 -0.25 -6.82 -7.22
N GLU A 78 -1.11 -5.94 -6.69
CA GLU A 78 -2.43 -6.28 -6.15
C GLU A 78 -3.50 -6.54 -7.22
#